data_AF-A0A0T7BPW9-F1
#
_entry.id   AF-A0A0T7BPW9-F1
#
_cell.length_a   1.000
_cell.length_b   1.000
_cell.length_c   1.000
_cell.angle_alpha   90.00
_cell.angle_beta   90.00
_cell.angle_gamma   90.00
#
_symmetry.space_group_name_H-M   'P 1'
#
loop_
_entity.id
_entity.type
_entity.pdbx_description
1 polymer ?
#
loop_
_entity_poly.entity_id
_entity_poly.type
_entity_poly.pdbx_seq_one_letter_code
_entity_poly.pdbx_strand_id
1 'polypeptide(L)' 'MQCIAITEFEPVEKIKSNWNTVYNADPNCHIFSSWDWISGWLEAKDSSWIVLAVKLDDQESYIAFLPMLLKKDLKYTI' A
#
# COMPACT_ATOMS: atom_id res chain seq x y z
N MET A 1 10.24 15.52 -3.83
CA MET A 1 9.26 14.51 -3.39
C MET A 1 9.83 13.15 -3.76
N GLN A 2 9.82 12.20 -2.83
CA GLN A 2 10.35 10.85 -3.03
C GLN A 2 9.20 9.84 -3.07
N CYS A 3 9.23 8.95 -4.07
CA CYS A 3 8.34 7.80 -4.16
C CYS A 3 9.17 6.52 -4.08
N ILE A 4 8.80 5.61 -3.19
CA ILE A 4 9.46 4.31 -3.06
C ILE A 4 8.49 3.17 -3.34
N ALA A 5 9.05 2.04 -3.77
CA ALA A 5 8.35 0.78 -3.95
C ALA A 5 8.60 -0.11 -2.74
N ILE A 6 7.54 -0.54 -2.08
CA ILE A 6 7.60 -1.57 -1.03
C ILE A 6 6.96 -2.84 -1.58
N THR A 7 7.70 -3.95 -1.56
CA THR A 7 7.29 -5.24 -2.17
C THR A 7 7.32 -6.40 -1.20
N GLU A 8 7.64 -6.13 0.07
CA GLU A 8 7.70 -7.12 1.15
C GLU A 8 6.77 -6.69 2.28
N PHE A 9 6.11 -7.66 2.91
CA PHE A 9 5.13 -7.37 3.95
C PHE A 9 5.75 -6.73 5.20
N GLU A 10 6.91 -7.19 5.64
CA GLU A 10 7.55 -6.73 6.89
C GLU A 10 7.83 -5.20 6.90
N PRO A 11 8.39 -4.61 5.83
CA PRO A 11 8.48 -3.15 5.74
C PRO A 11 7.13 -2.43 5.71
N VAL A 12 6.08 -3.03 5.13
CA VAL A 12 4.73 -2.43 5.14
C VAL A 12 4.09 -2.47 6.53
N GLU A 13 4.31 -3.54 7.29
CA GLU A 13 3.80 -3.66 8.66
C GLU A 13 4.35 -2.54 9.57
N LYS A 14 5.63 -2.20 9.42
CA LYS A 14 6.28 -1.12 10.18
C LYS A 14 5.64 0.27 9.95
N ILE A 15 4.99 0.48 8.81
CA ILE A 15 4.36 1.77 8.47
C ILE A 15 2.86 1.82 8.80
N LYS A 16 2.30 0.81 9.48
CA LYS A 16 0.89 0.76 9.91
C LYS A 16 0.40 2.07 10.56
N SER A 17 1.17 2.62 11.49
CA SER A 17 0.80 3.87 12.18
C SER A 17 0.67 5.03 11.19
N ASN A 18 1.62 5.16 10.28
CA ASN A 18 1.59 6.19 9.24
C ASN A 18 0.45 5.96 8.24
N TRP A 19 0.18 4.70 7.88
CA TRP A 19 -0.96 4.32 7.04
C TRP A 19 -2.28 4.79 7.66
N ASN A 20 -2.50 4.50 8.94
CA ASN A 20 -3.69 4.93 9.66
C ASN A 20 -3.81 6.46 9.73
N THR A 21 -2.70 7.18 9.91
CA THR A 21 -2.70 8.64 9.86
C THR A 21 -3.15 9.18 8.50
N VAL A 22 -2.61 8.64 7.40
CA VAL A 22 -2.99 9.04 6.03
C VAL A 22 -4.46 8.68 5.75
N TYR A 23 -4.88 7.47 6.12
CA TYR A 23 -6.26 7.01 5.96
C TYR A 23 -7.27 7.88 6.71
N ASN A 24 -6.99 8.22 7.97
CA ASN A 24 -7.88 9.04 8.79
C ASN A 24 -7.93 10.51 8.33
N ALA A 25 -6.90 10.99 7.62
CA ALA A 25 -6.85 12.36 7.12
C ALA A 25 -7.62 12.55 5.80
N ASP A 26 -7.88 11.48 5.05
CA ASP A 26 -8.60 11.54 3.77
C ASP A 26 -10.10 11.28 3.96
N PRO A 27 -10.98 12.30 3.78
CA PRO A 27 -12.42 12.14 3.93
C PRO A 27 -13.06 11.24 2.87
N ASN A 28 -12.35 10.93 1.78
CA ASN A 28 -12.83 10.08 0.69
C ASN A 28 -12.30 8.64 0.80
N CYS A 29 -11.54 8.31 1.85
CA CYS A 29 -11.03 6.96 2.04
C CYS A 29 -12.18 5.97 2.27
N HIS A 30 -12.15 4.87 1.51
CA HIS A 30 -13.10 3.77 1.66
C HIS A 30 -12.52 2.69 2.58
N ILE A 31 -13.38 1.88 3.21
CA ILE A 31 -12.96 0.77 4.08
C ILE A 31 -11.94 -0.18 3.43
N PHE A 32 -11.97 -0.31 2.10
CA PHE A 32 -11.02 -1.13 1.33
C PHE A 32 -9.59 -0.58 1.28
N SER A 33 -9.38 0.65 1.75
CA SER A 33 -8.08 1.29 1.93
C SER A 33 -7.63 1.32 3.40
N SER A 34 -8.46 0.82 4.32
CA SER A 34 -8.09 0.70 5.74
C SER A 34 -6.94 -0.29 5.90
N TRP A 35 -6.13 -0.08 6.94
CA TRP A 35 -5.05 -1.00 7.28
C TRP A 35 -5.57 -2.43 7.47
N ASP A 36 -6.64 -2.60 8.26
CA ASP A 36 -7.17 -3.92 8.61
C ASP A 36 -7.66 -4.69 7.39
N TRP A 37 -8.17 -4.01 6.36
CA TRP A 37 -8.52 -4.65 5.09
C TRP A 37 -7.27 -4.96 4.26
N ILE A 38 -6.42 -3.96 4.01
CA ILE A 38 -5.33 -4.11 3.05
C ILE A 38 -4.24 -5.06 3.56
N SER A 39 -3.95 -5.07 4.86
CA SER A 39 -2.88 -5.92 5.42
C SER A 39 -3.16 -7.40 5.18
N GLY A 40 -4.43 -7.83 5.26
CA GLY A 40 -4.82 -9.19 4.93
C GLY A 40 -4.56 -9.56 3.47
N TRP A 41 -4.73 -8.61 2.54
CA TRP A 41 -4.38 -8.82 1.14
C TRP A 41 -2.87 -8.85 0.88
N LEU A 42 -2.11 -8.02 1.60
CA LEU A 42 -0.65 -7.96 1.46
C LEU A 42 0.05 -9.17 2.10
N GLU A 43 -0.51 -9.75 3.15
CA GLU A 43 0.03 -10.95 3.81
C GLU A 43 -0.28 -12.24 3.02
N ALA A 44 -1.27 -12.22 2.12
CA ALA A 44 -1.70 -13.38 1.36
C ALA A 44 -0.57 -13.94 0.46
N LYS A 45 -0.14 -15.18 0.72
CA LYS A 45 1.06 -15.83 0.15
C LYS A 45 1.13 -15.89 -1.38
N ASP A 46 -0.01 -15.91 -2.07
CA ASP A 46 -0.06 -16.08 -3.53
C ASP A 46 -0.25 -14.75 -4.29
N SER A 47 -0.24 -13.61 -3.58
CA SER A 47 -0.41 -12.29 -4.19
C SER A 47 0.93 -11.63 -4.45
N SER A 48 1.26 -11.38 -5.72
CA SER A 48 2.29 -10.41 -6.06
C SER A 48 1.69 -9.02 -5.96
N TRP A 49 2.33 -8.12 -5.21
CA TRP A 49 1.85 -6.76 -5.02
C TRP A 49 3.02 -5.78 -4.88
N ILE A 50 2.70 -4.50 -5.00
CA ILE A 50 3.59 -3.38 -4.71
C ILE A 50 2.78 -2.30 -3.99
N VAL A 51 3.34 -1.73 -2.95
CA VAL A 51 2.84 -0.50 -2.33
C VAL A 51 3.76 0.63 -2.77
N LEU A 52 3.21 1.60 -3.50
CA LEU A 52 3.91 2.86 -3.73
C LEU A 52 3.65 3.78 -2.52
N ALA A 53 4.73 4.24 -1.90
CA ALA A 53 4.66 5.14 -0.75
C ALA A 53 5.39 6.45 -1.09
N VAL A 54 4.72 7.58 -0.88
CA VAL A 54 5.24 8.91 -1.23
C VAL A 54 5.51 9.71 0.02
N LYS A 55 6.67 10.35 0.11
CA LYS A 55 7.03 11.31 1.16
C LYS A 55 7.65 12.58 0.56
N LEU A 56 7.64 13.67 1.31
CA LEU A 56 8.38 14.88 0.94
C LEU A 56 9.88 14.66 1.23
N ASP A 57 10.77 15.36 0.51
CA ASP A 57 12.21 15.06 0.56
C ASP A 57 12.80 15.21 1.98
N ASP A 58 12.23 16.12 2.78
CA ASP A 58 12.66 16.42 4.14
C ASP A 58 11.75 15.80 5.22
N GLN A 59 10.95 14.78 4.88
CA GLN A 59 10.01 14.13 5.80
C GLN A 59 10.25 12.63 5.88
N GLU A 60 10.16 12.06 7.08
CA GLU A 60 10.22 10.62 7.28
C GLU A 60 8.87 9.94 7.11
N SER A 61 7.78 10.66 7.36
CA SER A 61 6.42 10.14 7.20
C SER A 61 5.96 10.24 5.75
N TYR A 62 5.33 9.17 5.28
CA TYR A 62 4.62 9.13 4.02
C TYR A 62 3.32 9.93 4.09
N ILE A 63 2.98 10.56 2.98
CA ILE A 63 1.79 11.39 2.80
C ILE A 63 0.72 10.71 1.93
N ALA A 64 1.08 9.64 1.23
CA ALA A 64 0.16 8.87 0.39
C ALA A 64 0.66 7.44 0.20
N PHE A 65 -0.29 6.53 0.01
CA PHE A 65 -0.04 5.11 -0.30
C PHE A 65 -0.92 4.67 -1.47
N LEU A 66 -0.34 3.85 -2.36
CA LEU A 66 -1.08 3.20 -3.44
C LEU A 66 -0.73 1.71 -3.47
N PRO A 67 -1.55 0.84 -2.85
CA PRO A 67 -1.41 -0.60 -2.97
C PRO A 67 -1.88 -1.07 -4.35
N MET A 68 -1.08 -1.90 -5.01
CA MET A 68 -1.40 -2.46 -6.33
C MET A 68 -1.13 -3.95 -6.36
N LEU A 69 -2.12 -4.71 -6.83
CA LEU A 69 -1.93 -6.13 -7.17
C LEU A 69 -1.23 -6.24 -8.52
N LEU A 70 -0.18 -7.06 -8.57
CA LEU A 70 0.57 -7.39 -9.77
C LEU A 70 0.11 -8.77 -10.24
N LYS A 71 -0.69 -8.82 -11.31
CA LYS A 71 -1.00 -10.09 -11.97
C LYS A 71 -0.01 -10.30 -13.12
N LYS A 72 0.83 -11.33 -13.01
CA LYS A 72 1.44 -11.94 -14.19
C LYS A 72 0.37 -12.83 -14.84
N ASP A 73 0.11 -12.60 -16.11
CA ASP A 73 -0.78 -13.35 -17.00
C ASP A 73 -2.29 -13.05 -16.92
N LEU A 74 -2.72 -12.02 -17.66
CA LEU A 74 -4.00 -12.06 -18.36
C LEU A 74 -3.84 -12.98 -19.58
N LYS A 75 -4.02 -14.29 -19.41
CA LYS A 75 -4.31 -15.14 -20.56
C LYS A 75 -5.73 -14.82 -21.02
N TYR A 76 -5.86 -13.93 -22.00
CA TYR A 76 -7.10 -13.79 -22.75
C TYR A 76 -7.28 -15.09 -23.56
N THR A 77 -8.05 -16.03 -23.03
CA THR A 77 -8.61 -17.10 -23.85
C THR A 77 -9.85 -16.53 -24.51
N ILE A 78 -9.73 -16.22 -25.80
CA ILE A 78 -10.85 -15.93 -26.72
C ILE A 78 -11.49 -17.26 -27.10
#